data_AF-A0A402BBR9-F1
#
_entry.id   AF-A0A402BBR9-F1
#
_cell.length_a   1.000
_cell.length_b   1.000
_cell.length_c   1.000
_cell.angle_alpha   90.00
_cell.angle_beta   90.00
_cell.angle_gamma   90.00
#
_symmetry.space_group_name_H-M   'P 1'
#
loop_
_entity.id
_entity.type
_entity.pdbx_description
1 polymer ?
#
loop_
_entity_poly.entity_id
_entity_poly.type
_entity_poly.pdbx_seq_one_letter_code
_entity_poly.pdbx_strand_id
1 'polypeptide(L)' 'MPRRQVVYYRRPSLKTMLGITKAKKRFNRAVGITALKRPFRAPGNFKRRILSRVGYYSEPMKAFRAMQRMNK' A
#
# COMPACT_ATOMS: atom_id res chain seq x y z
N MET A 1 2.32 -9.06 14.42
CA MET A 1 2.73 -10.33 13.76
C MET A 1 3.36 -10.02 12.40
N PRO A 2 4.63 -10.38 12.17
CA PRO A 2 5.24 -10.25 10.84
C PRO A 2 4.59 -11.28 9.90
N ARG A 3 3.93 -10.80 8.84
CA ARG A 3 3.35 -11.68 7.82
C ARG A 3 4.50 -12.37 7.08
N ARG A 4 4.58 -13.71 7.14
CA ARG A 4 5.38 -14.51 6.19
C ARG A 4 4.94 -14.11 4.78
N GLN A 5 5.81 -13.37 4.10
CA GLN A 5 5.51 -12.82 2.79
C GLN A 5 5.73 -13.94 1.79
N VAL A 6 4.66 -14.66 1.42
CA VAL A 6 4.67 -15.44 0.19
C VAL A 6 4.85 -14.40 -0.91
N VAL A 7 6.06 -14.31 -1.48
CA VAL A 7 6.36 -13.38 -2.55
C VAL A 7 5.60 -13.88 -3.78
N TYR A 8 4.39 -13.35 -3.98
CA TYR A 8 3.65 -13.61 -5.20
C TYR A 8 4.42 -13.01 -6.37
N TYR A 9 5.06 -13.87 -7.17
CA TYR A 9 5.74 -13.44 -8.39
C TYR A 9 4.71 -12.94 -9.39
N ARG A 10 4.70 -11.62 -9.63
CA ARG A 10 3.96 -11.03 -10.75
C ARG A 10 4.89 -10.91 -11.95
N ARG A 11 4.44 -11.39 -13.11
CA ARG A 11 5.19 -11.24 -14.37
C ARG A 11 5.47 -9.74 -14.61
N PRO A 12 6.74 -9.32 -14.70
CA PRO A 12 7.08 -7.92 -14.93
C PRO A 12 6.70 -7.50 -16.35
N SER A 13 6.30 -6.24 -16.52
CA SER A 13 6.12 -5.67 -17.86
C SER A 13 7.46 -5.39 -18.53
N LEU A 14 7.48 -5.31 -19.86
CA LEU A 14 8.70 -4.99 -20.64
C LEU A 14 9.40 -3.72 -20.15
N LYS A 15 8.64 -2.66 -19.82
CA LYS A 15 9.18 -1.40 -19.27
C LYS A 15 9.84 -1.57 -17.88
N THR A 16 9.45 -2.61 -17.15
CA THR A 16 10.05 -2.97 -15.86
C THR A 16 11.30 -3.79 -16.07
N MET A 17 11.28 -4.76 -17.00
CA MET A 17 12.47 -5.54 -17.38
C MET A 17 13.58 -4.65 -17.96
N LEU A 18 13.22 -3.70 -18.83
CA LEU A 18 14.13 -2.71 -19.41
C LEU A 18 14.58 -1.61 -18.43
N GLY A 19 14.16 -1.65 -17.16
CA GLY A 19 14.59 -0.68 -16.13
C GLY A 19 14.03 0.75 -16.28
N ILE A 20 13.28 1.04 -17.35
CA ILE A 20 12.70 2.37 -17.64
C ILE A 20 11.85 2.89 -16.47
N THR A 21 11.07 2.01 -15.84
CA THR A 21 10.26 2.38 -14.67
C THR A 21 11.10 2.77 -13.45
N LYS A 22 12.26 2.12 -13.25
CA LYS A 22 13.20 2.45 -12.18
C LYS A 22 13.85 3.81 -12.44
N ALA A 23 14.29 4.06 -13.67
CA ALA A 23 14.84 5.35 -14.10
C ALA A 23 13.84 6.50 -13.90
N LYS A 24 12.60 6.34 -14.39
CA LYS A 24 11.53 7.34 -14.21
C LYS A 24 11.24 7.64 -12.73
N LYS A 25 11.22 6.61 -11.89
CA LYS A 25 11.02 6.79 -10.43
C LYS A 25 12.19 7.54 -9.79
N ARG A 26 13.43 7.26 -10.18
CA ARG A 26 14.62 7.97 -9.69
C ARG A 26 14.58 9.44 -10.08
N PHE A 27 14.28 9.73 -11.35
CA PHE A 27 14.14 11.09 -11.84
C PHE A 27 13.05 11.88 -11.10
N ASN A 28 11.86 11.32 -10.95
CA ASN A 28 10.76 11.96 -10.21
C ASN A 28 11.05 12.19 -8.71
N ARG A 29 12.02 11.47 -8.14
CA ARG A 29 12.50 11.73 -6.77
C ARG A 29 13.54 12.85 -6.77
N ALA A 30 14.47 12.84 -7.71
CA ALA A 30 15.50 13.86 -7.87
C ALA A 30 14.91 15.24 -8.15
N VAL A 31 13.91 15.33 -9.04
CA VAL A 31 13.23 16.58 -9.42
C VAL A 31 12.22 17.05 -8.36
N GLY A 32 12.09 16.34 -7.22
CA GLY A 32 11.19 16.78 -6.14
C GLY A 32 9.69 16.60 -6.40
N ILE A 33 9.27 16.14 -7.58
CA ILE A 33 7.85 15.86 -7.92
C ILE A 33 7.22 14.90 -6.88
N THR A 34 8.00 13.93 -6.41
CA THR A 34 7.53 12.99 -5.37
C THR A 34 7.28 13.70 -4.03
N ALA A 35 8.10 14.71 -3.69
CA ALA A 35 7.92 15.50 -2.47
C ALA A 35 6.68 16.39 -2.57
N LEU A 36 6.47 17.04 -3.72
CA LEU A 36 5.29 17.87 -3.98
C LEU A 36 3.97 17.08 -3.85
N LYS A 37 3.95 15.81 -4.29
CA LYS A 37 2.77 14.94 -4.18
C LYS A 37 2.57 14.33 -2.78
N ARG A 38 3.59 14.40 -1.92
CA ARG A 38 3.57 13.78 -0.59
C ARG A 38 2.50 14.35 0.35
N PRO A 39 2.31 15.67 0.50
CA PRO A 39 1.30 16.22 1.43
C PRO A 39 -0.12 15.76 1.06
N PHE A 40 -0.48 15.79 -0.23
CA PHE A 40 -1.79 15.33 -0.69
C PHE A 40 -2.04 13.83 -0.43
N ARG A 41 -0.98 13.00 -0.45
CA ARG A 41 -1.07 11.55 -0.23
C ARG A 41 -0.88 11.13 1.22
N ALA A 42 -0.29 11.99 2.05
CA ALA A 42 0.02 11.73 3.45
C ALA A 42 -1.22 11.32 4.29
N PRO A 43 -2.37 12.04 4.25
CA PRO A 43 -3.48 11.74 5.15
C PRO A 43 -4.08 10.36 4.91
N GLY A 44 -4.33 10.00 3.64
CA GLY A 44 -4.86 8.67 3.29
C GLY A 44 -3.89 7.53 3.66
N ASN A 45 -2.60 7.73 3.43
CA ASN A 45 -1.58 6.75 3.83
C ASN A 45 -1.45 6.61 5.34
N PHE A 46 -1.57 7.73 6.08
CA PHE A 46 -1.51 7.75 7.53
C PHE A 46 -2.69 7.00 8.15
N LYS A 47 -3.93 7.31 7.70
CA LYS A 47 -5.14 6.58 8.08
C LYS A 47 -4.98 5.07 7.84
N ARG A 48 -4.54 4.68 6.64
CA ARG A 48 -4.30 3.26 6.30
C ARG A 48 -3.28 2.60 7.23
N ARG A 49 -2.21 3.31 7.58
CA ARG A 49 -1.16 2.80 8.48
C ARG A 49 -1.68 2.60 9.89
N ILE A 50 -2.46 3.54 10.41
CA ILE A 50 -3.12 3.42 11.72
C ILE A 50 -4.07 2.23 11.70
N LEU A 51 -5.01 2.17 10.74
CA LEU A 51 -5.96 1.06 10.61
C LEU A 51 -5.26 -0.32 10.54
N SER A 52 -4.12 -0.38 9.85
CA SER A 52 -3.32 -1.61 9.80
C SER A 52 -2.67 -1.95 11.15
N ARG A 53 -2.19 -0.95 11.90
CA ARG A 53 -1.54 -1.12 13.20
C ARG A 53 -2.52 -1.52 14.30
N VAL A 54 -3.74 -0.96 14.28
CA VAL A 54 -4.82 -1.30 15.21
C VAL A 54 -5.55 -2.60 14.83
N GLY A 55 -5.05 -3.34 13.84
CA GLY A 55 -5.65 -4.62 13.45
C GLY A 55 -7.01 -4.51 12.77
N TYR A 56 -7.41 -3.34 12.27
CA TYR A 56 -8.69 -3.16 11.56
C TYR A 56 -8.84 -4.09 10.35
N TYR A 57 -7.72 -4.45 9.71
CA TYR A 57 -7.67 -5.35 8.56
C TYR A 57 -7.34 -6.81 8.93
N SER A 58 -7.27 -7.13 10.22
CA SER A 58 -7.12 -8.51 10.68
C SER A 58 -8.37 -9.33 10.34
N GLU A 59 -8.20 -10.63 10.13
CA GLU A 59 -9.29 -11.57 9.88
C GLU A 59 -10.36 -11.58 11.00
N PRO A 60 -10.00 -11.61 12.31
CA PRO A 60 -11.02 -11.54 13.36
C PRO A 60 -11.82 -10.25 13.34
N MET A 61 -11.16 -9.10 13.11
CA MET A 61 -11.86 -7.81 13.03
C MET A 61 -12.74 -7.69 11.78
N LYS A 62 -12.37 -8.34 10.67
CA LYS A 62 -13.21 -8.44 9.48
C LYS A 62 -14.45 -9.30 9.73
N ALA A 63 -14.28 -10.46 10.37
CA ALA A 63 -15.37 -11.35 10.74
C ALA A 63 -16.35 -10.65 11.70
N PHE A 64 -15.83 -9.98 12.73
CA PHE A 64 -16.63 -9.20 13.67
C PHE A 64 -17.47 -8.12 12.98
N ARG A 65 -16.89 -7.34 12.06
CA ARG A 65 -17.64 -6.34 11.29
C ARG A 65 -18.67 -6.95 10.34
N ALA A 66 -18.39 -8.11 9.76
CA ALA A 66 -19.35 -8.81 8.91
C ALA A 66 -20.55 -9.27 9.75
N MET A 67 -20.31 -9.83 10.93
CA MET A 67 -21.34 -10.23 11.88
C MET A 67 -22.18 -9.05 12.37
N GLN A 68 -21.53 -7.94 12.74
CA GLN A 68 -22.21 -6.72 13.18
C GLN A 68 -23.07 -6.09 12.06
N ARG A 69 -22.71 -6.28 10.79
CA ARG A 69 -23.51 -5.82 9.64
C ARG A 69 -24.74 -6.69 9.36
N MET A 70 -24.71 -7.96 9.75
CA MET A 70 -25.87 -8.86 9.58
C MET A 70 -26.91 -8.69 10.69
N ASN A 71 -26.48 -8.24 11.88
CA ASN A 71 -27.35 -7.98 13.03
C ASN A 71 -27.98 -6.57 13.02
N LYS A 72 -27.80 -5.80 11.94
CA LYS A 72 -28.38 -4.47 11.75
C LYS A 72 -29.29 -4.50 10.53
#